data_AF-A0A7J3C7K4-F1
#
_entry.id   AF-A0A7J3C7K4-F1
#
_cell.length_a   1.000
_cell.length_b   1.000
_cell.length_c   1.000
_cell.angle_alpha   90.00
_cell.angle_beta   90.00
_cell.angle_gamma   90.00
#
_symmetry.space_group_name_H-M   'P 1'
#
loop_
_entity.id
_entity.type
_entity.pdbx_description
1 polymer ?
#
loop_
_entity_poly.entity_id
_entity_poly.type
_entity_poly.pdbx_seq_one_letter_code
_entity_poly.pdbx_strand_id
1 'polypeptide(L)'
;MEEEAIKYLRKGKTMVLSTNGESMWAAKVFYCLDEGLVFLVEKNSRTLNNLIKNDTAVFTIDFNEPDIFIQGTGRVTILGEPRDFHKERGALLYKIPEDTLFVKSGHVLIARLVPDNIRVTDMRGQPAKYDLKIDTKKLTEKRNTRYFRALRPWSFQQSVTSLIFGALIAFHIDYPLLLLSIIALLLVHGSFNALSDYFDFISKTDKPEGMGSAGARILIDRHMPTSTFLVYAISLLLIGTGLGIYLIIIRPVILPYVIIGLIAGLLYGLPRLGWKRIALGDVAVFLAFGPGIFLGSYALQGGKFGLPEILISVSLGLIIVAILHGNNWRDIKDDKEAGVRTIANIIGDKGSEVYFISLIWLSYPLFIVAVVLEPRLFPILGALLTIPWAVRLTKIANNQKNIKRNLLDMLTARFTALHIYFAVIFLIFFMALSFYVPSLHLP
;
A
#
# COMPACT_ATOMS: atom_id res chain seq x y z
N MET A 1 25.83 12.27 23.11
CA MET A 1 24.85 13.29 22.70
C MET A 1 24.71 13.40 21.18
N GLU A 2 25.81 13.38 20.40
CA GLU A 2 25.72 13.42 18.92
C GLU A 2 24.83 12.32 18.31
N GLU A 3 25.02 11.05 18.70
CA GLU A 3 24.17 9.96 18.18
C GLU A 3 22.69 10.13 18.54
N GLU A 4 22.41 10.61 19.74
CA GLU A 4 21.07 10.92 20.23
C GLU A 4 20.45 12.05 19.38
N ALA A 5 21.20 13.12 19.11
CA ALA A 5 20.77 14.22 18.25
C ALA A 5 20.42 13.72 16.84
N ILE A 6 21.26 12.89 16.24
CA ILE A 6 21.00 12.31 14.91
C ILE A 6 19.75 11.41 14.96
N LYS A 7 19.54 10.64 16.03
CA LYS A 7 18.34 9.82 16.22
C LYS A 7 17.08 10.69 16.29
N TYR A 8 17.14 11.81 17.01
CA TYR A 8 16.04 12.79 17.07
C TYR A 8 15.77 13.44 15.71
N LEU A 9 16.82 13.87 14.99
CA LEU A 9 16.70 14.41 13.64
C LEU A 9 16.05 13.41 12.66
N ARG A 10 16.36 12.11 12.77
CA ARG A 10 15.70 11.08 11.96
C ARG A 10 14.24 10.87 12.34
N LYS A 11 13.92 10.88 13.64
CA LYS A 11 12.55 10.74 14.16
C LYS A 11 11.67 11.93 13.77
N GLY A 12 12.21 13.14 13.77
CA GLY A 12 11.48 14.36 13.48
C GLY A 12 11.03 14.42 12.03
N LYS A 13 9.77 14.84 11.80
CA LYS A 13 9.20 15.00 10.45
C LYS A 13 9.19 16.44 9.98
N THR A 14 9.15 17.39 10.92
CA THR A 14 9.01 18.82 10.64
C THR A 14 10.07 19.62 11.39
N MET A 15 10.48 20.74 10.80
CA MET A 15 11.29 21.75 11.45
C MET A 15 10.63 23.12 11.31
N VAL A 16 10.85 23.99 12.28
CA VAL A 16 10.60 25.42 12.12
C VAL A 16 11.85 26.02 11.48
N LEU A 17 11.71 26.60 10.30
CA LEU A 17 12.77 27.26 9.55
C LEU A 17 12.57 28.76 9.61
N SER A 18 13.53 29.47 10.20
CA SER A 18 13.58 30.93 10.26
C SER A 18 14.61 31.46 9.28
N THR A 19 14.21 32.43 8.47
CA THR A 19 15.00 33.03 7.39
C THR A 19 14.99 34.55 7.54
N ASN A 20 16.07 35.21 7.13
CA ASN A 20 16.19 36.66 7.19
C ASN A 20 16.88 37.21 5.93
N GLY A 21 16.08 37.72 4.99
CA GLY A 21 16.56 38.40 3.79
C GLY A 21 15.93 39.78 3.69
N GLU A 22 14.69 39.86 3.21
CA GLU A 22 13.94 41.14 3.20
C GLU A 22 13.45 41.53 4.58
N SER A 23 13.01 40.54 5.34
CA SER A 23 12.47 40.69 6.68
C SER A 23 12.35 39.32 7.34
N MET A 24 12.45 39.28 8.66
CA MET A 24 12.37 38.03 9.42
C MET A 24 11.07 37.28 9.13
N TRP A 25 11.20 36.00 8.84
CA TRP A 25 10.09 35.10 8.55
C TRP A 25 10.39 33.71 9.07
N ALA A 26 9.39 33.04 9.65
CA ALA A 26 9.48 31.66 10.06
C ALA A 26 8.37 30.84 9.41
N ALA A 27 8.71 29.64 8.96
CA ALA A 27 7.77 28.69 8.38
C ALA A 27 8.02 27.29 8.95
N LYS A 28 6.95 26.51 9.12
CA LYS A 28 7.07 25.09 9.44
C LYS A 28 7.15 24.30 8.14
N VAL A 29 8.20 23.50 7.98
CA VAL A 29 8.43 22.68 6.79
C VAL A 29 8.65 21.22 7.16
N PHE A 30 8.24 20.31 6.29
CA PHE A 30 8.63 18.91 6.37
C PHE A 30 10.07 18.73 5.90
N TYR A 31 10.81 17.80 6.49
CA TYR A 31 12.19 17.53 6.09
C TYR A 31 12.57 16.05 6.19
N CYS A 32 13.56 15.65 5.42
CA CYS A 32 14.31 14.40 5.59
C CYS A 32 15.81 14.65 5.68
N LEU A 33 16.56 13.63 6.08
CA LEU A 33 18.01 13.66 6.11
C LEU A 33 18.63 13.07 4.82
N ASP A 34 19.38 13.89 4.07
CA ASP A 34 20.25 13.45 2.98
C ASP A 34 21.44 14.41 2.82
N GLU A 35 22.54 14.08 3.51
CA GLU A 35 23.74 14.91 3.66
C GLU A 35 23.44 16.34 4.15
N GLY A 36 22.37 16.47 4.94
CA GLY A 36 21.75 17.73 5.35
C GLY A 36 20.26 17.54 5.59
N LEU A 37 19.54 18.63 5.83
CA LEU A 37 18.09 18.63 5.97
C LEU A 37 17.48 19.06 4.63
N VAL A 38 16.90 18.11 3.91
CA VAL A 38 16.22 18.34 2.63
C VAL A 38 14.74 18.60 2.88
N PHE A 39 14.19 19.64 2.26
CA PHE A 39 12.80 20.08 2.44
C PHE A 39 12.23 20.72 1.17
N LEU A 40 10.90 20.87 1.13
CA LEU A 40 10.20 21.61 0.06
C LEU A 40 10.08 23.09 0.41
N VAL A 41 10.27 23.95 -0.58
CA VAL A 41 10.01 25.39 -0.50
C VAL A 41 9.11 25.82 -1.65
N GLU A 42 8.10 26.63 -1.36
CA GLU A 42 7.16 27.11 -2.38
C GLU A 42 7.79 28.22 -3.25
N LYS A 43 7.56 28.16 -4.56
CA LYS A 43 8.16 29.04 -5.58
C LYS A 43 7.88 30.53 -5.40
N ASN A 44 6.75 30.89 -4.81
CA ASN A 44 6.33 32.29 -4.60
C ASN A 44 6.26 32.66 -3.11
N SER A 45 7.03 31.96 -2.27
CA SER A 45 7.00 32.18 -0.83
C SER A 45 8.02 33.21 -0.35
N ARG A 46 7.68 33.88 0.76
CA ARG A 46 8.62 34.75 1.49
C ARG A 46 9.87 33.99 1.94
N THR A 47 9.74 32.70 2.27
CA THR A 47 10.86 31.82 2.59
C THR A 47 11.85 31.76 1.43
N LEU A 48 11.38 31.50 0.20
CA LEU A 48 12.27 31.44 -0.97
C LEU A 48 12.93 32.80 -1.24
N ASN A 49 12.15 33.90 -1.22
CA ASN A 49 12.67 35.24 -1.46
C ASN A 49 13.76 35.62 -0.44
N ASN A 50 13.57 35.27 0.82
CA ASN A 50 14.58 35.46 1.86
C ASN A 50 15.84 34.63 1.56
N LEU A 51 15.69 33.35 1.22
CA LEU A 51 16.80 32.44 0.94
C LEU A 51 17.62 32.82 -0.30
N ILE A 52 17.00 33.47 -1.29
CA ILE A 52 17.70 34.01 -2.47
C ILE A 52 18.62 35.17 -2.08
N LYS A 53 18.22 36.01 -1.11
CA LYS A 53 18.99 37.17 -0.65
C LYS A 53 20.03 36.81 0.41
N ASN A 54 19.70 35.87 1.29
CA ASN A 54 20.55 35.39 2.35
C ASN A 54 20.31 33.89 2.52
N ASP A 55 21.31 33.09 2.15
CA ASP A 55 21.24 31.63 2.18
C ASP A 55 21.33 31.05 3.59
N THR A 56 21.53 31.88 4.62
CA THR A 56 21.59 31.43 6.01
C THR A 56 20.20 31.30 6.61
N ALA A 57 19.95 30.16 7.26
CA ALA A 57 18.72 29.90 8.00
C ALA A 57 19.00 29.33 9.38
N VAL A 58 18.07 29.62 10.30
CA VAL A 58 18.04 29.01 11.63
C VAL A 58 16.92 27.98 11.63
N PHE A 59 17.16 26.80 12.19
CA PHE A 59 16.12 25.79 12.33
C PHE A 59 15.94 25.37 13.79
N THR A 60 14.73 24.92 14.11
CA THR A 60 14.40 24.30 15.40
C THR A 60 13.54 23.06 15.16
N ILE A 61 13.84 22.00 15.89
CA ILE A 61 13.15 20.72 15.85
C ILE A 61 12.87 20.29 17.29
N ASP A 62 11.61 19.98 17.54
CA ASP A 62 11.10 19.51 18.82
C ASP A 62 9.85 18.64 18.58
N PHE A 63 9.36 18.00 19.64
CA PHE A 63 8.18 17.14 19.62
C PHE A 63 7.02 17.70 20.46
N ASN A 64 6.99 19.03 20.70
CA ASN A 64 6.04 19.72 21.57
C ASN A 64 6.01 19.20 23.02
N GLU A 65 7.09 18.59 23.49
CA GLU A 65 7.27 18.09 24.86
C GLU A 65 8.63 18.57 25.38
N PRO A 66 8.78 18.84 26.69
CA PRO A 66 10.04 19.30 27.30
C PRO A 66 11.04 18.15 27.43
N ASP A 67 11.49 17.65 26.28
CA ASP A 67 12.37 16.49 26.13
C ASP A 67 13.71 16.94 25.54
N ILE A 68 13.98 16.68 24.25
CA ILE A 68 15.17 17.22 23.56
C ILE A 68 14.76 18.24 22.51
N PHE A 69 15.38 19.42 22.57
CA PHE A 69 15.24 20.49 21.59
C PHE A 69 16.52 20.58 20.76
N ILE A 70 16.38 20.55 19.44
CA ILE A 70 17.50 20.71 18.51
C ILE A 70 17.34 22.04 17.79
N GLN A 71 18.39 22.86 17.85
CA GLN A 71 18.45 24.14 17.17
C GLN A 71 19.77 24.24 16.41
N GLY A 72 19.81 25.03 15.36
CA GLY A 72 21.06 25.24 14.65
C GLY A 72 20.95 26.31 13.59
N THR A 73 22.11 26.74 13.12
CA THR A 73 22.22 27.58 11.93
C THR A 73 22.86 26.78 10.80
N GLY A 74 22.50 27.09 9.56
CA GLY A 74 23.10 26.45 8.41
C GLY A 74 22.87 27.23 7.13
N ARG A 75 23.59 26.84 6.09
CA ARG A 75 23.40 27.37 4.74
C ARG A 75 22.44 26.52 3.95
N VAL A 76 21.59 27.18 3.17
CA VAL A 76 20.54 26.58 2.37
C VAL A 76 20.89 26.72 0.90
N THR A 77 20.89 25.60 0.19
CA THR A 77 21.01 25.58 -1.27
C THR A 77 19.66 25.20 -1.87
N ILE A 78 19.15 26.04 -2.77
CA ILE A 78 17.99 25.69 -3.60
C ILE A 78 18.48 24.76 -4.71
N LEU A 79 18.02 23.52 -4.69
CA LEU A 79 18.44 22.50 -5.65
C LEU A 79 17.70 22.69 -6.99
N GLY A 80 16.37 22.74 -6.94
CA GLY A 80 15.53 22.93 -8.12
C GLY A 80 14.23 22.14 -8.08
N GLU A 81 13.71 21.79 -9.26
CA GLU A 81 12.43 21.07 -9.39
C GLU A 81 12.54 19.64 -8.86
N PRO A 82 11.54 19.14 -8.11
CA PRO A 82 11.55 17.75 -7.59
C PRO A 82 11.70 16.66 -8.66
N ARG A 83 11.35 16.94 -9.91
CA ARG A 83 11.52 16.00 -11.02
C ARG A 83 12.99 15.74 -11.37
N ASP A 84 13.87 16.72 -11.16
CA ASP A 84 15.28 16.65 -11.55
C ASP A 84 16.16 16.09 -10.40
N PHE A 85 15.67 16.13 -9.17
CA PHE A 85 16.40 15.71 -7.95
C PHE A 85 15.80 14.43 -7.32
N HIS A 86 15.93 13.30 -8.02
CA HIS A 86 15.31 12.03 -7.63
C HIS A 86 15.75 11.49 -6.26
N LYS A 87 17.02 11.65 -5.89
CA LYS A 87 17.57 11.12 -4.62
C LYS A 87 16.97 11.84 -3.42
N GLU A 88 16.96 13.17 -3.49
CA GLU A 88 16.48 14.08 -2.45
C GLU A 88 14.96 14.02 -2.33
N ARG A 89 14.25 14.13 -3.46
CA ARG A 89 12.80 13.89 -3.49
C ARG A 89 12.48 12.52 -2.89
N GLY A 90 13.24 11.52 -3.29
CA GLY A 90 13.09 10.16 -2.80
C GLY A 90 13.23 10.03 -1.30
N ALA A 91 14.32 10.56 -0.74
CA ALA A 91 14.52 10.57 0.71
C ALA A 91 13.36 11.27 1.44
N LEU A 92 12.86 12.37 0.86
CA LEU A 92 11.76 13.13 1.42
C LEU A 92 10.46 12.33 1.39
N LEU A 93 10.03 11.86 0.23
CA LEU A 93 8.79 11.08 0.08
C LEU A 93 8.87 9.70 0.75
N TYR A 94 10.08 9.19 1.00
CA TYR A 94 10.27 8.01 1.80
C TYR A 94 9.82 8.25 3.24
N LYS A 95 10.20 9.40 3.80
CA LYS A 95 9.92 9.79 5.18
C LYS A 95 8.53 10.43 5.35
N ILE A 96 8.11 11.23 4.37
CA ILE A 96 6.90 12.05 4.33
C ILE A 96 6.13 11.76 3.04
N PRO A 97 5.44 10.61 2.92
CA PRO A 97 4.66 10.28 1.73
C PRO A 97 3.59 11.33 1.37
N GLU A 98 3.10 12.06 2.37
CA GLU A 98 2.10 13.13 2.22
C GLU A 98 2.56 14.26 1.31
N ASP A 99 3.87 14.52 1.22
CA ASP A 99 4.46 15.57 0.39
C ASP A 99 4.29 15.31 -1.12
N THR A 100 3.85 14.10 -1.50
CA THR A 100 3.59 13.76 -2.91
C THR A 100 2.55 14.69 -3.54
N LEU A 101 1.57 15.17 -2.77
CA LEU A 101 0.57 16.14 -3.26
C LEU A 101 1.21 17.46 -3.66
N PHE A 102 2.13 17.97 -2.85
CA PHE A 102 2.84 19.23 -3.12
C PHE A 102 3.80 19.07 -4.30
N VAL A 103 4.51 17.95 -4.37
CA VAL A 103 5.37 17.62 -5.53
C VAL A 103 4.55 17.58 -6.82
N LYS A 104 3.37 16.94 -6.81
CA LYS A 104 2.46 16.88 -7.96
C LYS A 104 1.92 18.24 -8.39
N SER A 105 1.77 19.18 -7.46
CA SER A 105 1.27 20.52 -7.78
C SER A 105 2.20 21.32 -8.68
N GLY A 106 3.50 20.99 -8.71
CA GLY A 106 4.50 21.74 -9.47
C GLY A 106 4.83 23.14 -8.91
N HIS A 107 4.32 23.50 -7.74
CA HIS A 107 4.52 24.82 -7.11
C HIS A 107 5.66 24.87 -6.08
N VAL A 108 6.42 23.79 -5.94
CA VAL A 108 7.49 23.66 -4.95
C VAL A 108 8.84 23.35 -5.61
N LEU A 109 9.91 23.74 -4.91
CA LEU A 109 11.30 23.40 -5.19
C LEU A 109 11.85 22.56 -4.03
N ILE A 110 12.92 21.81 -4.29
CA ILE A 110 13.70 21.13 -3.26
C ILE A 110 14.82 22.06 -2.81
N ALA A 111 14.99 22.19 -1.49
CA ALA A 111 16.12 22.87 -0.86
C ALA A 111 16.84 21.92 0.10
N ARG A 112 18.13 22.15 0.32
CA ARG A 112 18.96 21.44 1.31
C ARG A 112 19.58 22.46 2.27
N LEU A 113 19.33 22.29 3.57
CA LEU A 113 20.04 23.00 4.64
C LEU A 113 21.20 22.14 5.13
N VAL A 114 22.42 22.67 5.06
CA VAL A 114 23.61 22.06 5.65
C VAL A 114 23.94 22.82 6.95
N PRO A 115 23.78 22.19 8.12
CA PRO A 115 23.99 22.87 9.40
C PRO A 115 25.48 23.12 9.67
N ASP A 116 25.83 24.35 10.06
CA ASP A 116 27.18 24.73 10.49
C ASP A 116 27.43 24.38 11.95
N ASN A 117 26.39 24.52 12.78
CA ASN A 117 26.37 24.15 14.18
C ASN A 117 24.99 23.56 14.55
N ILE A 118 25.01 22.64 15.51
CA ILE A 118 23.78 22.07 16.10
C ILE A 118 23.90 22.19 17.61
N ARG A 119 22.97 22.90 18.23
CA ARG A 119 22.77 22.96 19.67
C ARG A 119 21.67 22.00 20.08
N VAL A 120 21.98 21.11 21.00
CA VAL A 120 21.03 20.21 21.64
C VAL A 120 20.78 20.71 23.05
N THR A 121 19.52 20.95 23.39
CA THR A 121 19.09 21.22 24.77
C THR A 121 18.34 19.99 25.27
N ASP A 122 18.90 19.31 26.26
CA ASP A 122 18.31 18.15 26.91
C ASP A 122 17.58 18.61 28.19
N MET A 123 16.26 18.45 28.21
CA MET A 123 15.37 18.87 29.29
C MET A 123 14.80 17.68 30.08
N ARG A 124 15.24 16.44 29.81
CA ARG A 124 14.76 15.23 30.51
C ARG A 124 15.13 15.18 31.99
N GLY A 125 16.08 16.01 32.40
CA GLY A 125 16.56 16.14 33.77
C GLY A 125 16.96 17.58 34.06
N GLN A 126 18.13 17.78 34.69
CA GLN A 126 18.70 19.12 34.81
C GLN A 126 19.04 19.66 33.40
N PRO A 127 18.48 20.82 32.99
CA PRO A 127 18.70 21.35 31.65
C PRO A 127 20.17 21.44 31.27
N ALA A 128 20.56 20.72 30.22
CA ALA A 128 21.94 20.69 29.72
C ALA A 128 21.99 21.06 28.24
N LYS A 129 23.00 21.85 27.85
CA LYS A 129 23.19 22.32 26.47
C LYS A 129 24.48 21.76 25.90
N TYR A 130 24.42 21.28 24.67
CA TYR A 130 25.54 20.68 23.96
C TYR A 130 25.65 21.28 22.57
N ASP A 131 26.77 21.93 22.28
CA ASP A 131 27.10 22.41 20.94
C ASP A 131 27.87 21.34 20.18
N LEU A 132 27.31 20.91 19.05
CA LEU A 132 27.77 19.78 18.26
C LEU A 132 28.12 20.23 16.84
N LYS A 133 29.22 19.67 16.32
CA LYS A 133 29.52 19.66 14.89
C LYS A 133 29.24 18.25 14.37
N ILE A 134 28.22 18.10 13.54
CA ILE A 134 27.82 16.79 13.02
C ILE A 134 28.39 16.64 11.61
N ASP A 135 29.06 15.51 11.36
CA ASP A 135 29.43 15.11 10.00
C ASP A 135 28.16 14.95 9.14
N THR A 136 28.06 15.73 8.07
CA THR A 136 26.91 15.74 7.17
C THR A 136 26.63 14.36 6.59
N LYS A 137 27.64 13.50 6.41
CA LYS A 137 27.44 12.11 5.97
C LYS A 137 26.57 11.31 6.92
N LYS A 138 26.60 11.61 8.22
CA LYS A 138 25.74 11.00 9.24
C LYS A 138 24.29 11.50 9.17
N LEU A 139 24.06 12.67 8.57
CA LEU A 139 22.73 13.24 8.30
C LEU A 139 22.11 12.59 7.05
N THR A 140 21.98 11.27 7.07
CA THR A 140 21.31 10.48 6.03
C THR A 140 20.26 9.60 6.66
N GLU A 141 19.08 9.51 6.04
CA GLU A 141 17.99 8.65 6.49
C GLU A 141 18.37 7.17 6.48
N LYS A 142 17.92 6.44 7.51
CA LYS A 142 18.00 4.98 7.51
C LYS A 142 16.85 4.42 6.68
N ARG A 143 17.16 3.77 5.55
CA ARG A 143 16.17 3.16 4.64
C ARG A 143 15.95 1.67 4.96
N ASN A 144 15.88 1.32 6.24
CA ASN A 144 15.92 -0.07 6.72
C ASN A 144 14.70 -0.88 6.27
N THR A 145 13.58 -0.22 5.98
CA THR A 145 12.35 -0.88 5.56
C THR A 145 12.19 -0.92 4.04
N ARG A 146 13.21 -0.56 3.24
CA ARG A 146 13.09 -0.52 1.77
C ARG A 146 12.62 -1.84 1.14
N TYR A 147 13.10 -2.97 1.67
CA TYR A 147 12.67 -4.31 1.23
C TYR A 147 11.21 -4.55 1.61
N PHE A 148 10.85 -4.27 2.87
CA PHE A 148 9.47 -4.41 3.35
C PHE A 148 8.49 -3.49 2.59
N ARG A 149 8.89 -2.26 2.28
CA ARG A 149 8.09 -1.31 1.49
C ARG A 149 7.93 -1.78 0.04
N ALA A 150 8.93 -2.43 -0.54
CA ALA A 150 8.85 -3.03 -1.88
C ALA A 150 7.76 -4.12 -1.97
N LEU A 151 7.50 -4.83 -0.87
CA LEU A 151 6.46 -5.86 -0.82
C LEU A 151 5.03 -5.29 -0.85
N ARG A 152 4.85 -4.01 -0.50
CA ARG A 152 3.55 -3.36 -0.28
C ARG A 152 2.66 -4.11 0.70
N PRO A 153 3.05 -4.19 1.99
CA PRO A 153 2.34 -4.97 2.99
C PRO A 153 0.86 -4.59 3.15
N TRP A 154 0.49 -3.34 2.83
CA TRP A 154 -0.91 -2.90 2.84
C TRP A 154 -1.78 -3.61 1.80
N SER A 155 -1.22 -4.17 0.72
CA SER A 155 -1.98 -4.94 -0.28
C SER A 155 -2.23 -6.39 0.15
N PHE A 156 -1.48 -6.90 1.13
CA PHE A 156 -1.58 -8.29 1.58
C PHE A 156 -2.88 -8.61 2.31
N GLN A 157 -3.54 -7.59 2.86
CA GLN A 157 -4.77 -7.76 3.62
C GLN A 157 -5.78 -8.61 2.85
N GLN A 158 -6.06 -8.28 1.58
CA GLN A 158 -7.06 -8.98 0.77
C GLN A 158 -6.69 -10.45 0.51
N SER A 159 -5.41 -10.72 0.22
CA SER A 159 -4.96 -12.09 -0.07
C SER A 159 -5.00 -12.96 1.18
N VAL A 160 -4.51 -12.44 2.31
CA VAL A 160 -4.48 -13.18 3.58
C VAL A 160 -5.90 -13.44 4.07
N THR A 161 -6.81 -12.46 3.97
CA THR A 161 -8.21 -12.67 4.38
C THR A 161 -8.93 -13.66 3.47
N SER A 162 -8.71 -13.62 2.16
CA SER A 162 -9.28 -14.63 1.25
C SER A 162 -8.76 -16.03 1.53
N LEU A 163 -7.46 -16.17 1.83
CA LEU A 163 -6.85 -17.45 2.18
C LEU A 163 -7.44 -17.98 3.49
N ILE A 164 -7.42 -17.17 4.56
CA ILE A 164 -7.99 -17.57 5.86
C ILE A 164 -9.46 -17.94 5.73
N PHE A 165 -10.23 -17.18 4.95
CA PHE A 165 -11.64 -17.48 4.76
C PHE A 165 -11.86 -18.82 4.04
N GLY A 166 -11.08 -19.11 2.99
CA GLY A 166 -11.11 -20.40 2.30
C GLY A 166 -10.78 -21.56 3.25
N ALA A 167 -9.74 -21.41 4.07
CA ALA A 167 -9.38 -22.41 5.06
C ALA A 167 -10.48 -22.67 6.10
N LEU A 168 -11.11 -21.61 6.61
CA LEU A 168 -12.14 -21.73 7.64
C LEU A 168 -13.42 -22.40 7.14
N ILE A 169 -13.78 -22.18 5.87
CA ILE A 169 -14.96 -22.81 5.24
C ILE A 169 -14.81 -24.33 5.12
N ALA A 170 -13.59 -24.87 5.19
CA ALA A 170 -13.36 -26.32 5.27
C ALA A 170 -13.79 -26.93 6.62
N PHE A 171 -14.10 -26.10 7.63
CA PHE A 171 -14.42 -26.50 9.01
C PHE A 171 -13.37 -27.38 9.70
N HIS A 172 -12.22 -27.54 9.07
CA HIS A 172 -11.05 -28.27 9.53
C HIS A 172 -9.81 -27.47 9.16
N ILE A 173 -8.84 -27.38 10.08
CA ILE A 173 -7.63 -26.59 9.86
C ILE A 173 -6.41 -27.41 10.26
N ASP A 174 -5.61 -27.76 9.27
CA ASP A 174 -4.21 -28.12 9.41
C ASP A 174 -3.38 -26.82 9.55
N TYR A 175 -3.10 -26.45 10.81
CA TYR A 175 -2.39 -25.21 11.12
C TYR A 175 -0.99 -25.11 10.49
N PRO A 176 -0.16 -26.18 10.48
CA PRO A 176 1.09 -26.18 9.73
C PRO A 176 0.92 -25.83 8.24
N LEU A 177 -0.02 -26.48 7.54
CA LEU A 177 -0.26 -26.21 6.12
C LEU A 177 -0.83 -24.81 5.91
N LEU A 178 -1.71 -24.34 6.80
CA LEU A 178 -2.25 -22.99 6.75
C LEU A 178 -1.13 -21.94 6.89
N LEU A 179 -0.29 -22.06 7.92
CA LEU A 179 0.82 -21.13 8.14
C LEU A 179 1.80 -21.12 6.96
N LEU A 180 2.14 -22.30 6.45
CA LEU A 180 3.04 -22.42 5.30
C LEU A 180 2.44 -21.79 4.04
N SER A 181 1.14 -21.96 3.82
CA SER A 181 0.42 -21.33 2.70
C SER A 181 0.36 -19.80 2.80
N ILE A 182 0.21 -19.25 4.02
CA ILE A 182 0.30 -17.80 4.25
C ILE A 182 1.70 -17.29 3.90
N ILE A 183 2.75 -17.96 4.35
CA ILE A 183 4.13 -17.58 4.04
C ILE A 183 4.37 -17.63 2.53
N ALA A 184 3.99 -18.73 1.87
CA ALA A 184 4.11 -18.87 0.42
C ALA A 184 3.37 -17.76 -0.33
N LEU A 185 2.12 -17.47 0.06
CA LEU A 185 1.30 -16.44 -0.54
C LEU A 185 1.92 -15.04 -0.38
N LEU A 186 2.40 -14.69 0.81
CA LEU A 186 3.02 -13.38 1.06
C LEU A 186 4.30 -13.18 0.24
N LEU A 187 5.10 -14.23 0.07
CA LEU A 187 6.31 -14.20 -0.75
C LEU A 187 5.97 -14.02 -2.24
N VAL A 188 5.02 -14.80 -2.76
CA VAL A 188 4.60 -14.73 -4.17
C VAL A 188 3.91 -13.40 -4.48
N HIS A 189 2.95 -12.96 -3.67
CA HIS A 189 2.28 -11.67 -3.86
C HIS A 189 3.27 -10.51 -3.72
N GLY A 190 4.12 -10.53 -2.70
CA GLY A 190 5.16 -9.52 -2.52
C GLY A 190 6.14 -9.46 -3.68
N SER A 191 6.48 -10.62 -4.25
CA SER A 191 7.27 -10.70 -5.48
C SER A 191 6.55 -10.07 -6.67
N PHE A 192 5.27 -10.38 -6.90
CA PHE A 192 4.51 -9.78 -8.01
C PHE A 192 4.36 -8.26 -7.86
N ASN A 193 4.20 -7.75 -6.64
CA ASN A 193 4.26 -6.32 -6.37
C ASN A 193 5.61 -5.72 -6.78
N ALA A 194 6.71 -6.32 -6.33
CA ALA A 194 8.05 -5.84 -6.68
C ALA A 194 8.36 -5.98 -8.17
N LEU A 195 7.96 -7.08 -8.83
CA LEU A 195 8.14 -7.26 -10.27
C LEU A 195 7.31 -6.25 -11.07
N SER A 196 6.08 -5.94 -10.62
CA SER A 196 5.28 -4.87 -11.23
C SER A 196 6.02 -3.52 -11.17
N ASP A 197 6.59 -3.15 -10.01
CA ASP A 197 7.39 -1.92 -9.87
C ASP A 197 8.61 -1.92 -10.77
N TYR A 198 9.29 -3.05 -10.87
CA TYR A 198 10.43 -3.22 -11.74
C TYR A 198 10.05 -3.00 -13.20
N PHE A 199 8.97 -3.65 -13.65
CA PHE A 199 8.47 -3.55 -15.03
C PHE A 199 7.94 -2.15 -15.36
N ASP A 200 7.24 -1.50 -14.44
CA ASP A 200 6.75 -0.13 -14.60
C ASP A 200 7.91 0.88 -14.64
N PHE A 201 8.97 0.65 -13.86
CA PHE A 201 10.20 1.45 -13.88
C PHE A 201 10.96 1.31 -15.20
N ILE A 202 11.25 0.09 -15.67
CA ILE A 202 12.01 -0.11 -16.93
C ILE A 202 11.21 0.34 -18.16
N SER A 203 9.88 0.22 -18.12
CA SER A 203 8.99 0.67 -19.21
C SER A 203 8.74 2.18 -19.20
N LYS A 204 9.25 2.89 -18.18
CA LYS A 204 9.04 4.33 -17.95
C LYS A 204 7.57 4.72 -17.80
N THR A 205 6.74 3.77 -17.38
CA THR A 205 5.34 4.02 -17.02
C THR A 205 5.29 4.86 -15.75
N ASP A 206 6.16 4.54 -14.80
CA ASP A 206 6.28 5.23 -13.53
C ASP A 206 7.03 6.56 -13.66
N LYS A 207 6.29 7.67 -13.58
CA LYS A 207 6.84 9.02 -13.71
C LYS A 207 7.39 9.57 -12.37
N PRO A 208 8.45 10.39 -12.40
CA PRO A 208 9.02 10.99 -11.19
C PRO A 208 8.00 11.80 -10.36
N GLU A 209 7.09 12.49 -11.03
CA GLU A 209 6.01 13.32 -10.47
C GLU A 209 4.80 12.51 -9.99
N GLY A 210 4.66 11.24 -10.41
CA GLY A 210 3.56 10.38 -10.02
C GLY A 210 3.62 9.97 -8.54
N MET A 211 2.70 9.13 -8.07
CA MET A 211 2.90 8.43 -6.78
C MET A 211 3.82 7.21 -6.91
N GLY A 212 4.29 6.92 -8.13
CA GLY A 212 4.88 5.63 -8.50
C GLY A 212 3.87 4.49 -8.35
N SER A 213 4.31 3.26 -8.59
CA SER A 213 3.47 2.09 -8.44
C SER A 213 3.00 1.94 -6.98
N ALA A 214 1.78 2.40 -6.68
CA ALA A 214 1.12 2.39 -5.37
C ALA A 214 1.94 2.97 -4.18
N GLY A 215 2.87 3.90 -4.41
CA GLY A 215 3.57 4.62 -3.33
C GLY A 215 4.84 3.95 -2.76
N ALA A 216 5.23 2.77 -3.28
CA ALA A 216 6.48 2.11 -2.86
C ALA A 216 7.72 2.90 -3.30
N ARG A 217 7.73 3.36 -4.56
CA ARG A 217 8.72 4.27 -5.19
C ARG A 217 10.20 3.88 -5.09
N ILE A 218 10.52 2.66 -4.67
CA ILE A 218 11.89 2.22 -4.35
C ILE A 218 12.87 2.46 -5.50
N LEU A 219 12.47 2.18 -6.74
CA LEU A 219 13.32 2.33 -7.92
C LEU A 219 13.38 3.77 -8.45
N ILE A 220 12.22 4.42 -8.61
CA ILE A 220 12.12 5.81 -9.10
C ILE A 220 12.95 6.76 -8.22
N ASP A 221 12.92 6.53 -6.91
CA ASP A 221 13.57 7.36 -5.90
C ASP A 221 14.97 6.83 -5.52
N ARG A 222 15.50 5.85 -6.29
CA ARG A 222 16.86 5.31 -6.18
C ARG A 222 17.22 4.83 -4.76
N HIS A 223 16.28 4.20 -4.06
CA HIS A 223 16.51 3.62 -2.74
C HIS A 223 17.24 2.27 -2.79
N MET A 224 17.22 1.63 -3.95
CA MET A 224 17.87 0.34 -4.21
C MET A 224 18.34 0.30 -5.67
N PRO A 225 19.52 -0.28 -5.97
CA PRO A 225 19.92 -0.55 -7.35
C PRO A 225 18.90 -1.46 -8.04
N THR A 226 18.63 -1.19 -9.32
CA THR A 226 17.64 -1.92 -10.13
C THR A 226 17.93 -3.43 -10.20
N SER A 227 19.22 -3.81 -10.29
CA SER A 227 19.65 -5.22 -10.28
C SER A 227 19.37 -5.90 -8.94
N THR A 228 19.70 -5.27 -7.82
CA THR A 228 19.42 -5.78 -6.47
C THR A 228 17.92 -5.95 -6.24
N PHE A 229 17.12 -5.00 -6.71
CA PHE A 229 15.67 -5.05 -6.58
C PHE A 229 15.06 -6.20 -7.39
N LEU A 230 15.54 -6.42 -8.62
CA LEU A 230 15.12 -7.56 -9.44
C LEU A 230 15.50 -8.89 -8.80
N VAL A 231 16.75 -9.04 -8.34
CA VAL A 231 17.21 -10.25 -7.64
C VAL A 231 16.33 -10.51 -6.42
N TYR A 232 16.06 -9.49 -5.60
CA TYR A 232 15.15 -9.60 -4.46
C TYR A 232 13.76 -10.10 -4.87
N ALA A 233 13.16 -9.48 -5.89
CA ALA A 233 11.83 -9.86 -6.38
C ALA A 233 11.80 -11.31 -6.89
N ILE A 234 12.79 -11.74 -7.68
CA ILE A 234 12.91 -13.10 -8.21
C ILE A 234 13.17 -14.11 -7.08
N SER A 235 14.04 -13.81 -6.13
CA SER A 235 14.31 -14.70 -4.98
C SER A 235 13.03 -14.97 -4.18
N LEU A 236 12.22 -13.95 -3.92
CA LEU A 236 10.91 -14.14 -3.27
C LEU A 236 9.99 -15.02 -4.09
N LEU A 237 9.94 -14.84 -5.42
CA LEU A 237 9.13 -15.66 -6.31
C LEU A 237 9.55 -17.13 -6.24
N LEU A 238 10.85 -17.40 -6.32
CA LEU A 238 11.40 -18.75 -6.31
C LEU A 238 11.16 -19.45 -4.97
N ILE A 239 11.40 -18.75 -3.86
CA ILE A 239 11.15 -19.32 -2.52
C ILE A 239 9.65 -19.57 -2.34
N GLY A 240 8.80 -18.58 -2.65
CA GLY A 240 7.34 -18.71 -2.51
C GLY A 240 6.75 -19.79 -3.42
N THR A 241 7.21 -19.89 -4.67
CA THR A 241 6.80 -20.94 -5.61
C THR A 241 7.32 -22.31 -5.15
N GLY A 242 8.54 -22.40 -4.60
CA GLY A 242 9.07 -23.63 -4.02
C GLY A 242 8.21 -24.14 -2.86
N LEU A 243 7.75 -23.24 -1.98
CA LEU A 243 6.77 -23.58 -0.93
C LEU A 243 5.42 -24.00 -1.53
N GLY A 244 4.96 -23.34 -2.59
CA GLY A 244 3.75 -23.75 -3.33
C GLY A 244 3.86 -25.15 -3.92
N ILE A 245 5.00 -25.49 -4.53
CA ILE A 245 5.29 -26.84 -5.06
C ILE A 245 5.28 -27.86 -3.93
N TYR A 246 5.91 -27.54 -2.79
CA TYR A 246 5.86 -28.41 -1.61
C TYR A 246 4.42 -28.66 -1.14
N LEU A 247 3.58 -27.62 -1.06
CA LEU A 247 2.16 -27.77 -0.72
C LEU A 247 1.40 -28.64 -1.74
N ILE A 248 1.70 -28.51 -3.03
CA ILE A 248 1.12 -29.36 -4.09
C ILE A 248 1.53 -30.82 -3.88
N ILE A 249 2.78 -31.11 -3.52
CA ILE A 249 3.22 -32.49 -3.24
C ILE A 249 2.42 -33.09 -2.08
N ILE A 250 2.17 -32.31 -1.02
CA ILE A 250 1.40 -32.76 0.15
C ILE A 250 -0.11 -32.87 -0.14
N ARG A 251 -0.65 -32.00 -0.99
CA ARG A 251 -2.07 -31.95 -1.41
C ARG A 251 -2.19 -31.70 -2.92
N PRO A 252 -2.06 -32.73 -3.79
CA PRO A 252 -2.05 -32.55 -5.24
C PRO A 252 -3.30 -31.87 -5.81
N VAL A 253 -4.44 -31.98 -5.12
CA VAL A 253 -5.72 -31.34 -5.48
C VAL A 253 -5.61 -29.81 -5.62
N ILE A 254 -4.61 -29.17 -5.00
CA ILE A 254 -4.48 -27.70 -5.05
C ILE A 254 -3.84 -27.20 -6.36
N LEU A 255 -3.24 -28.09 -7.16
CA LEU A 255 -2.46 -27.73 -8.35
C LEU A 255 -3.21 -26.78 -9.31
N PRO A 256 -4.48 -27.00 -9.69
CA PRO A 256 -5.19 -26.10 -10.60
C PRO A 256 -5.29 -24.67 -10.05
N TYR A 257 -5.53 -24.50 -8.75
CA TYR A 257 -5.69 -23.18 -8.13
C TYR A 257 -4.36 -22.44 -8.03
N VAL A 258 -3.27 -23.15 -7.75
CA VAL A 258 -1.92 -22.58 -7.77
C VAL A 258 -1.56 -22.11 -9.19
N ILE A 259 -1.86 -22.91 -10.22
CA ILE A 259 -1.65 -22.53 -11.62
C ILE A 259 -2.46 -21.28 -11.97
N ILE A 260 -3.75 -21.24 -11.63
CA ILE A 260 -4.63 -20.08 -11.87
C ILE A 260 -4.04 -18.83 -11.20
N GLY A 261 -3.66 -18.91 -9.91
CA GLY A 261 -3.10 -17.78 -9.18
C GLY A 261 -1.77 -17.29 -9.73
N LEU A 262 -0.85 -18.21 -10.08
CA LEU A 262 0.45 -17.85 -10.65
C LEU A 262 0.32 -17.24 -12.04
N ILE A 263 -0.49 -17.83 -12.92
CA ILE A 263 -0.72 -17.29 -14.27
C ILE A 263 -1.37 -15.91 -14.18
N ALA A 264 -2.42 -15.78 -13.38
CA ALA A 264 -3.10 -14.49 -13.21
C ALA A 264 -2.15 -13.41 -12.67
N GLY A 265 -1.32 -13.73 -11.65
CA GLY A 265 -0.36 -12.79 -11.07
C GLY A 265 0.79 -12.43 -12.02
N LEU A 266 1.37 -13.42 -12.70
CA LEU A 266 2.43 -13.19 -13.69
C LEU A 266 1.92 -12.33 -14.84
N LEU A 267 0.80 -12.74 -15.46
CA LEU A 267 0.24 -12.02 -16.60
C LEU A 267 -0.31 -10.65 -16.21
N TYR A 268 -0.63 -10.38 -14.94
CA TYR A 268 -1.06 -9.06 -14.51
C TYR A 268 0.00 -7.98 -14.74
N GLY A 269 1.25 -8.24 -14.31
CA GLY A 269 2.32 -7.24 -14.22
C GLY A 269 3.23 -7.13 -15.45
N LEU A 270 3.13 -8.03 -16.44
CA LEU A 270 4.07 -8.05 -17.57
C LEU A 270 4.07 -6.75 -18.38
N PRO A 271 5.25 -6.27 -18.85
CA PRO A 271 5.32 -5.12 -19.76
C PRO A 271 4.59 -5.43 -21.07
N ARG A 272 3.81 -4.46 -21.57
CA ARG A 272 3.10 -4.48 -22.88
C ARG A 272 2.00 -5.53 -23.05
N LEU A 273 2.20 -6.76 -22.58
CA LEU A 273 1.26 -7.88 -22.60
C LEU A 273 0.51 -8.07 -21.27
N GLY A 274 0.87 -7.28 -20.25
CA GLY A 274 0.25 -7.34 -18.93
C GLY A 274 -1.25 -7.13 -19.04
N TRP A 275 -2.02 -8.04 -18.46
CA TRP A 275 -3.48 -8.02 -18.47
C TRP A 275 -4.03 -6.70 -17.92
N LYS A 276 -3.31 -6.04 -16.99
CA LYS A 276 -3.65 -4.69 -16.50
C LYS A 276 -3.73 -3.63 -17.61
N ARG A 277 -2.95 -3.76 -18.69
CA ARG A 277 -2.85 -2.76 -19.77
C ARG A 277 -3.82 -3.00 -20.93
N ILE A 278 -4.47 -4.16 -20.99
CA ILE A 278 -5.35 -4.61 -22.09
C ILE A 278 -6.77 -4.95 -21.60
N ALA A 279 -7.22 -4.31 -20.52
CA ALA A 279 -8.53 -4.48 -19.89
C ALA A 279 -8.84 -5.90 -19.40
N LEU A 280 -7.80 -6.70 -19.15
CA LEU A 280 -7.91 -8.03 -18.53
C LEU A 280 -7.47 -8.02 -17.06
N GLY A 281 -7.13 -6.86 -16.50
CA GLY A 281 -6.69 -6.72 -15.10
C GLY A 281 -7.73 -7.22 -14.11
N ASP A 282 -8.99 -6.88 -14.33
CA ASP A 282 -10.14 -7.36 -13.55
C ASP A 282 -10.24 -8.89 -13.57
N VAL A 283 -10.04 -9.52 -14.74
CA VAL A 283 -10.07 -10.99 -14.87
C VAL A 283 -8.92 -11.62 -14.11
N ALA A 284 -7.70 -11.08 -14.22
CA ALA A 284 -6.56 -11.55 -13.45
C ALA A 284 -6.81 -11.46 -11.94
N VAL A 285 -7.30 -10.30 -11.45
CA VAL A 285 -7.60 -10.12 -10.02
C VAL A 285 -8.72 -11.05 -9.56
N PHE A 286 -9.78 -11.20 -10.36
CA PHE A 286 -10.85 -12.15 -10.07
C PHE A 286 -10.33 -13.58 -9.92
N LEU A 287 -9.57 -14.06 -10.93
CA LEU A 287 -9.03 -15.42 -10.96
C LEU A 287 -8.03 -15.67 -9.84
N ALA A 288 -7.15 -14.71 -9.55
CA ALA A 288 -6.15 -14.85 -8.51
C ALA A 288 -6.78 -14.94 -7.12
N PHE A 289 -7.71 -14.03 -6.78
CA PHE A 289 -8.21 -13.91 -5.42
C PHE A 289 -9.41 -14.81 -5.12
N GLY A 290 -10.34 -14.96 -6.07
CA GLY A 290 -11.48 -15.85 -5.92
C GLY A 290 -11.04 -17.30 -6.08
N PRO A 291 -10.90 -17.84 -7.31
CA PRO A 291 -10.54 -19.24 -7.47
C PRO A 291 -9.14 -19.60 -6.95
N GLY A 292 -8.11 -18.83 -7.30
CA GLY A 292 -6.72 -19.17 -6.98
C GLY A 292 -6.45 -19.26 -5.47
N ILE A 293 -6.70 -18.17 -4.75
CA ILE A 293 -6.41 -18.07 -3.32
C ILE A 293 -7.49 -18.75 -2.47
N PHE A 294 -8.76 -18.37 -2.64
CA PHE A 294 -9.82 -18.86 -1.73
C PHE A 294 -10.10 -20.35 -1.94
N LEU A 295 -10.36 -20.82 -3.17
CA LEU A 295 -10.62 -22.25 -3.40
C LEU A 295 -9.36 -23.10 -3.22
N GLY A 296 -8.19 -22.57 -3.56
CA GLY A 296 -6.91 -23.24 -3.28
C GLY A 296 -6.69 -23.48 -1.80
N SER A 297 -7.02 -22.49 -0.94
CA SER A 297 -6.93 -22.65 0.51
C SER A 297 -7.97 -23.61 1.06
N TYR A 298 -9.22 -23.54 0.58
CA TYR A 298 -10.28 -24.48 0.94
C TYR A 298 -9.88 -25.93 0.61
N ALA A 299 -9.39 -26.17 -0.61
CA ALA A 299 -8.93 -27.49 -1.05
C ALA A 299 -7.69 -27.97 -0.27
N LEU A 300 -6.77 -27.06 0.10
CA LEU A 300 -5.60 -27.38 0.91
C LEU A 300 -6.00 -27.98 2.28
N GLN A 301 -7.09 -27.46 2.87
CA GLN A 301 -7.64 -27.92 4.14
C GLN A 301 -8.53 -29.17 4.02
N GLY A 302 -8.61 -29.77 2.83
CA GLY A 302 -9.42 -30.98 2.59
C GLY A 302 -10.88 -30.70 2.25
N GLY A 303 -11.23 -29.45 1.94
CA GLY A 303 -12.54 -29.07 1.45
C GLY A 303 -12.94 -29.79 0.17
N LYS A 304 -14.23 -30.11 0.03
CA LYS A 304 -14.79 -30.78 -1.15
C LYS A 304 -15.45 -29.76 -2.05
N PHE A 305 -15.09 -29.78 -3.33
CA PHE A 305 -15.61 -28.82 -4.28
C PHE A 305 -17.12 -28.98 -4.48
N GLY A 306 -17.87 -27.91 -4.24
CA GLY A 306 -19.29 -27.80 -4.48
C GLY A 306 -19.66 -26.46 -5.09
N LEU A 307 -20.89 -26.37 -5.60
CA LEU A 307 -21.45 -25.11 -6.09
C LEU A 307 -21.46 -24.00 -5.00
N PRO A 308 -21.75 -24.27 -3.71
CA PRO A 308 -21.71 -23.24 -2.67
C PRO A 308 -20.36 -22.52 -2.58
N GLU A 309 -19.25 -23.27 -2.59
CA GLU A 309 -17.90 -22.72 -2.44
C GLU A 309 -17.46 -21.94 -3.69
N ILE A 310 -17.89 -22.37 -4.88
CA ILE A 310 -17.71 -21.60 -6.11
C ILE A 310 -18.43 -20.26 -6.00
N LEU A 311 -19.69 -20.24 -5.53
CA LEU A 311 -20.44 -18.99 -5.39
C LEU A 311 -19.79 -18.03 -4.38
N ILE A 312 -19.25 -18.56 -3.28
CA ILE A 312 -18.47 -17.76 -2.31
C ILE A 312 -17.20 -17.22 -2.96
N SER A 313 -16.48 -18.06 -3.69
CA SER A 313 -15.26 -17.68 -4.43
C SER A 313 -15.54 -16.57 -5.45
N VAL A 314 -16.62 -16.68 -6.21
CA VAL A 314 -17.06 -15.66 -7.18
C VAL A 314 -17.42 -14.37 -6.44
N SER A 315 -18.21 -14.45 -5.36
CA SER A 315 -18.59 -13.29 -4.55
C SER A 315 -17.37 -12.49 -4.04
N LEU A 316 -16.37 -13.20 -3.49
CA LEU A 316 -15.11 -12.60 -3.05
C LEU A 316 -14.32 -11.98 -4.21
N GLY A 317 -14.26 -12.68 -5.35
CA GLY A 317 -13.63 -12.16 -6.56
C GLY A 317 -14.25 -10.83 -7.00
N LEU A 318 -15.58 -10.74 -7.02
CA LEU A 318 -16.30 -9.52 -7.45
C LEU A 318 -15.98 -8.32 -6.55
N ILE A 319 -16.03 -8.47 -5.23
CA ILE A 319 -15.75 -7.37 -4.30
C ILE A 319 -14.28 -6.94 -4.31
N ILE A 320 -13.34 -7.83 -4.66
CA ILE A 320 -11.93 -7.48 -4.82
C ILE A 320 -11.69 -6.79 -6.17
N VAL A 321 -12.37 -7.23 -7.24
CA VAL A 321 -12.38 -6.51 -8.52
C VAL A 321 -12.96 -5.10 -8.34
N ALA A 322 -13.97 -4.90 -7.47
CA ALA A 322 -14.50 -3.57 -7.19
C ALA A 322 -13.43 -2.61 -6.65
N ILE A 323 -12.44 -3.10 -5.88
CA ILE A 323 -11.30 -2.29 -5.41
C ILE A 323 -10.46 -1.82 -6.61
N LEU A 324 -10.06 -2.76 -7.47
CA LEU A 324 -9.25 -2.46 -8.66
C LEU A 324 -10.02 -1.53 -9.61
N HIS A 325 -11.28 -1.83 -9.88
CA HIS A 325 -12.11 -1.01 -10.77
C HIS A 325 -12.35 0.39 -10.19
N GLY A 326 -12.52 0.54 -8.87
CA GLY A 326 -12.56 1.85 -8.22
C GLY A 326 -11.28 2.67 -8.42
N ASN A 327 -10.12 2.01 -8.46
CA ASN A 327 -8.82 2.64 -8.74
C ASN A 327 -8.73 3.07 -10.21
N ASN A 328 -8.97 2.14 -11.14
CA ASN A 328 -8.97 2.40 -12.59
C ASN A 328 -10.01 3.47 -12.99
N TRP A 329 -11.18 3.50 -12.32
CA TRP A 329 -12.23 4.47 -12.59
C TRP A 329 -11.85 5.89 -12.19
N ARG A 330 -11.14 6.06 -11.06
CA ARG A 330 -10.56 7.36 -10.68
C ARG A 330 -9.52 7.82 -11.71
N ASP A 331 -8.71 6.88 -12.17
CA ASP A 331 -7.50 7.17 -12.95
C ASP A 331 -7.72 7.09 -14.46
N ILE A 332 -8.98 7.07 -14.95
CA ILE A 332 -9.32 7.00 -16.40
C ILE A 332 -8.50 7.97 -17.25
N LYS A 333 -8.32 9.21 -16.80
CA LYS A 333 -7.58 10.24 -17.55
C LYS A 333 -6.08 9.92 -17.58
N ASP A 334 -5.49 9.67 -16.42
CA ASP A 334 -4.07 9.36 -16.25
C ASP A 334 -3.68 8.07 -17.00
N ASP A 335 -4.52 7.04 -16.91
CA ASP A 335 -4.34 5.77 -17.62
C ASP A 335 -4.36 5.96 -19.14
N LYS A 336 -5.29 6.78 -19.64
CA LYS A 336 -5.41 7.07 -21.07
C LYS A 336 -4.17 7.81 -21.57
N GLU A 337 -3.65 8.77 -20.81
CA GLU A 337 -2.41 9.49 -21.13
C GLU A 337 -1.16 8.58 -21.08
N ALA A 338 -1.17 7.55 -20.22
CA ALA A 338 -0.12 6.53 -20.13
C ALA A 338 -0.24 5.40 -21.18
N GLY A 339 -1.27 5.43 -22.04
CA GLY A 339 -1.53 4.39 -23.03
C GLY A 339 -1.94 3.05 -22.40
N VAL A 340 -2.51 3.09 -21.20
CA VAL A 340 -3.12 1.95 -20.49
C VAL A 340 -4.60 1.92 -20.85
N ARG A 341 -5.12 0.74 -21.19
CA ARG A 341 -6.55 0.54 -21.45
C ARG A 341 -7.12 -0.39 -20.39
N THR A 342 -7.88 0.16 -19.45
CA THR A 342 -8.61 -0.60 -18.43
C THR A 342 -10.08 -0.79 -18.84
N ILE A 343 -10.82 -1.63 -18.10
CA ILE A 343 -12.28 -1.73 -18.26
C ILE A 343 -12.94 -0.37 -18.08
N ALA A 344 -12.50 0.41 -17.08
CA ALA A 344 -13.01 1.75 -16.84
C ALA A 344 -12.80 2.71 -18.04
N ASN A 345 -11.66 2.62 -18.73
CA ASN A 345 -11.43 3.37 -19.97
C ASN A 345 -12.40 2.97 -21.10
N ILE A 346 -12.80 1.70 -21.16
CA ILE A 346 -13.68 1.17 -22.22
C ILE A 346 -15.13 1.58 -21.98
N ILE A 347 -15.64 1.41 -20.75
CA ILE A 347 -17.05 1.62 -20.43
C ILE A 347 -17.36 3.07 -20.00
N GLY A 348 -16.32 3.89 -19.82
CA GLY A 348 -16.44 5.30 -19.47
C GLY A 348 -17.01 5.53 -18.06
N ASP A 349 -17.39 6.78 -17.77
CA ASP A 349 -17.78 7.17 -16.41
C ASP A 349 -19.05 6.47 -15.93
N LYS A 350 -20.11 6.51 -16.73
CA LYS A 350 -21.41 5.96 -16.34
C LYS A 350 -21.42 4.44 -16.34
N GLY A 351 -20.74 3.81 -17.30
CA GLY A 351 -20.55 2.36 -17.29
C GLY A 351 -19.75 1.91 -16.07
N SER A 352 -18.72 2.67 -15.68
CA SER A 352 -17.91 2.36 -14.51
C SER A 352 -18.68 2.46 -13.21
N GLU A 353 -19.61 3.43 -13.09
CA GLU A 353 -20.54 3.53 -11.98
C GLU A 353 -21.40 2.26 -11.86
N VAL A 354 -22.09 1.88 -12.94
CA VAL A 354 -22.98 0.71 -12.96
C VAL A 354 -22.21 -0.57 -12.67
N TYR A 355 -21.04 -0.74 -13.29
CA TYR A 355 -20.19 -1.91 -13.09
C TYR A 355 -19.67 -2.00 -11.65
N PHE A 356 -19.14 -0.90 -11.09
CA PHE A 356 -18.68 -0.84 -9.70
C PHE A 356 -19.79 -1.24 -8.71
N ILE A 357 -20.98 -0.68 -8.87
CA ILE A 357 -22.14 -0.98 -8.01
C ILE A 357 -22.57 -2.43 -8.17
N SER A 358 -22.59 -2.95 -9.41
CA SER A 358 -22.94 -4.35 -9.68
C SER A 358 -21.98 -5.33 -9.00
N LEU A 359 -20.67 -5.06 -9.06
CA LEU A 359 -19.65 -5.90 -8.40
C LEU A 359 -19.88 -6.01 -6.89
N ILE A 360 -20.27 -4.91 -6.23
CA ILE A 360 -20.57 -4.89 -4.79
C ILE A 360 -21.89 -5.62 -4.52
N TRP A 361 -22.97 -5.26 -5.22
CA TRP A 361 -24.31 -5.75 -4.85
C TRP A 361 -24.59 -7.18 -5.28
N LEU A 362 -23.90 -7.70 -6.31
CA LEU A 362 -23.99 -9.11 -6.70
C LEU A 362 -23.31 -10.04 -5.70
N SER A 363 -22.43 -9.55 -4.83
CA SER A 363 -21.74 -10.40 -3.84
C SER A 363 -22.70 -10.97 -2.79
N TYR A 364 -23.69 -10.17 -2.37
CA TYR A 364 -24.67 -10.55 -1.35
C TYR A 364 -25.59 -11.72 -1.75
N PRO A 365 -26.31 -11.68 -2.90
CA PRO A 365 -27.14 -12.80 -3.31
C PRO A 365 -26.31 -14.08 -3.53
N LEU A 366 -25.06 -13.98 -3.98
CA LEU A 366 -24.18 -15.16 -4.13
C LEU A 366 -23.90 -15.84 -2.78
N PHE A 367 -23.62 -15.08 -1.71
CA PHE A 367 -23.49 -15.64 -0.37
C PHE A 367 -24.80 -16.23 0.14
N ILE A 368 -25.92 -15.54 -0.07
CA ILE A 368 -27.24 -16.05 0.35
C ILE A 368 -27.54 -17.38 -0.35
N VAL A 369 -27.34 -17.46 -1.67
CA VAL A 369 -27.56 -18.70 -2.43
C VAL A 369 -26.61 -19.80 -1.98
N ALA A 370 -25.33 -19.49 -1.72
CA ALA A 370 -24.38 -20.47 -1.18
C ALA A 370 -24.87 -21.07 0.15
N VAL A 371 -25.39 -20.24 1.06
CA VAL A 371 -25.95 -20.70 2.35
C VAL A 371 -27.25 -21.47 2.16
N VAL A 372 -28.11 -21.10 1.22
CA VAL A 372 -29.32 -21.88 0.92
C VAL A 372 -28.97 -23.28 0.41
N LEU A 373 -27.93 -23.40 -0.41
CA LEU A 373 -27.45 -24.68 -0.94
C LEU A 373 -26.67 -25.50 0.08
N GLU A 374 -25.97 -24.86 1.02
CA GLU A 374 -25.24 -25.48 2.11
C GLU A 374 -25.49 -24.71 3.43
N PRO A 375 -26.56 -25.07 4.18
CA PRO A 375 -27.00 -24.35 5.38
C PRO A 375 -25.95 -24.23 6.47
N ARG A 376 -24.95 -25.13 6.51
CA ARG A 376 -23.83 -25.06 7.46
C ARG A 376 -23.01 -23.79 7.33
N LEU A 377 -23.05 -23.15 6.16
CA LEU A 377 -22.33 -21.91 5.88
C LEU A 377 -23.05 -20.66 6.43
N PHE A 378 -24.20 -20.78 7.10
CA PHE A 378 -24.94 -19.61 7.60
C PHE A 378 -24.14 -18.56 8.38
N PRO A 379 -23.04 -18.87 9.11
CA PRO A 379 -22.30 -17.82 9.80
C PRO A 379 -21.64 -16.81 8.85
N ILE A 380 -21.39 -17.18 7.58
CA ILE A 380 -20.86 -16.22 6.58
C ILE A 380 -21.85 -15.07 6.31
N LEU A 381 -23.13 -15.24 6.63
CA LEU A 381 -24.14 -14.18 6.53
C LEU A 381 -23.84 -13.00 7.48
N GLY A 382 -22.90 -13.14 8.43
CA GLY A 382 -22.32 -11.99 9.15
C GLY A 382 -21.84 -10.89 8.21
N ALA A 383 -21.41 -11.23 6.99
CA ALA A 383 -21.05 -10.28 5.95
C ALA A 383 -22.19 -9.30 5.57
N LEU A 384 -23.46 -9.68 5.77
CA LEU A 384 -24.63 -8.80 5.53
C LEU A 384 -24.63 -7.56 6.44
N LEU A 385 -23.93 -7.60 7.58
CA LEU A 385 -23.74 -6.42 8.44
C LEU A 385 -23.01 -5.27 7.72
N THR A 386 -22.34 -5.55 6.59
CA THR A 386 -21.71 -4.51 5.77
C THR A 386 -22.66 -3.76 4.83
N ILE A 387 -23.93 -4.14 4.72
CA ILE A 387 -24.91 -3.48 3.82
C ILE A 387 -24.94 -1.95 3.99
N PRO A 388 -24.93 -1.36 5.21
CA PRO A 388 -24.87 0.09 5.36
C PRO A 388 -23.64 0.74 4.72
N TRP A 389 -22.49 0.04 4.69
CA TRP A 389 -21.29 0.51 4.01
C TRP A 389 -21.39 0.38 2.49
N ALA A 390 -21.98 -0.72 1.98
CA ALA A 390 -22.27 -0.85 0.55
C ALA A 390 -23.19 0.28 0.06
N VAL A 391 -24.26 0.61 0.80
CA VAL A 391 -25.13 1.75 0.48
C VAL A 391 -24.36 3.07 0.47
N ARG A 392 -23.44 3.28 1.44
CA ARG A 392 -22.58 4.47 1.45
C ARG A 392 -21.67 4.53 0.22
N LEU A 393 -21.07 3.42 -0.18
CA LEU A 393 -20.22 3.34 -1.38
C LEU A 393 -21.04 3.65 -2.65
N THR A 394 -22.25 3.10 -2.78
CA THR A 394 -23.17 3.42 -3.88
C THR A 394 -23.51 4.91 -3.93
N LYS A 395 -23.80 5.54 -2.78
CA LYS A 395 -24.07 6.99 -2.71
C LYS A 395 -22.85 7.84 -3.12
N ILE A 396 -21.64 7.39 -2.78
CA ILE A 396 -20.39 8.06 -3.20
C ILE A 396 -20.18 7.88 -4.71
N ALA A 397 -20.34 6.66 -5.23
CA ALA A 397 -20.18 6.33 -6.65
C ALA A 397 -21.15 7.13 -7.54
N ASN A 398 -22.43 7.22 -7.15
CA ASN A 398 -23.47 7.92 -7.91
C ASN A 398 -23.31 9.45 -7.92
N ASN A 399 -22.49 10.01 -7.02
CA ASN A 399 -22.32 11.45 -6.91
C ASN A 399 -20.97 11.89 -7.51
N GLN A 400 -20.98 12.27 -8.78
CA GLN A 400 -19.78 12.73 -9.51
C GLN A 400 -19.08 13.92 -8.85
N LYS A 401 -19.79 14.76 -8.10
CA LYS A 401 -19.21 15.94 -7.42
C LYS A 401 -18.60 15.58 -6.05
N ASN A 402 -18.76 14.35 -5.58
CA ASN A 402 -18.27 13.94 -4.29
C ASN A 402 -16.76 13.73 -4.32
N ILE A 403 -16.02 14.56 -3.58
CA ILE A 403 -14.55 14.48 -3.51
C ILE A 403 -14.04 13.12 -3.02
N LYS A 404 -14.86 12.40 -2.22
CA LYS A 404 -14.55 11.04 -1.74
C LYS A 404 -14.52 10.01 -2.86
N ARG A 405 -15.00 10.34 -4.07
CA ARG A 405 -14.90 9.47 -5.24
C ARG A 405 -13.45 9.16 -5.61
N ASN A 406 -12.54 10.10 -5.35
CA ASN A 406 -11.08 9.91 -5.51
C ASN A 406 -10.47 8.91 -4.52
N LEU A 407 -11.25 8.44 -3.54
CA LEU A 407 -10.85 7.47 -2.52
C LEU A 407 -11.67 6.18 -2.61
N LEU A 408 -12.41 5.95 -3.71
CA LEU A 408 -13.29 4.78 -3.84
C LEU A 408 -12.54 3.47 -3.67
N ASP A 409 -11.36 3.33 -4.28
CA ASP A 409 -10.49 2.16 -4.11
C ASP A 409 -10.17 1.88 -2.64
N MET A 410 -9.71 2.90 -1.91
CA MET A 410 -9.36 2.77 -0.48
C MET A 410 -10.59 2.48 0.39
N LEU A 411 -11.70 3.16 0.14
CA LEU A 411 -12.95 2.95 0.88
C LEU A 411 -13.52 1.55 0.61
N THR A 412 -13.42 1.08 -0.64
CA THR A 412 -13.82 -0.27 -1.04
C THR A 412 -12.92 -1.32 -0.42
N ALA A 413 -11.60 -1.11 -0.39
CA ALA A 413 -10.68 -2.03 0.28
C ALA A 413 -11.01 -2.22 1.77
N ARG A 414 -11.37 -1.13 2.47
CA ARG A 414 -11.85 -1.18 3.86
C ARG A 414 -13.18 -1.92 3.98
N PHE A 415 -14.11 -1.67 3.07
CA PHE A 415 -15.37 -2.40 3.01
C PHE A 415 -15.16 -3.90 2.78
N THR A 416 -14.36 -4.29 1.79
CA THR A 416 -14.05 -5.69 1.48
C THR A 416 -13.41 -6.39 2.67
N ALA A 417 -12.49 -5.72 3.35
CA ALA A 417 -11.92 -6.24 4.59
C ALA A 417 -12.97 -6.48 5.67
N LEU A 418 -13.86 -5.51 5.94
CA LEU A 418 -14.95 -5.69 6.90
C LEU A 418 -15.92 -6.81 6.49
N HIS A 419 -16.19 -6.93 5.19
CA HIS A 419 -17.06 -7.96 4.63
C HIS A 419 -16.52 -9.36 4.92
N ILE A 420 -15.22 -9.57 4.67
CA ILE A 420 -14.55 -10.85 4.96
C ILE A 420 -14.37 -11.04 6.48
N TYR A 421 -14.03 -10.00 7.23
CA TYR A 421 -13.85 -10.11 8.69
C TYR A 421 -15.13 -10.50 9.40
N PHE A 422 -16.28 -9.92 9.05
CA PHE A 422 -17.54 -10.35 9.66
C PHE A 422 -17.86 -11.81 9.31
N ALA A 423 -17.68 -12.23 8.05
CA ALA A 423 -17.85 -13.64 7.70
C ALA A 423 -16.94 -14.56 8.52
N VAL A 424 -15.64 -14.22 8.60
CA VAL A 424 -14.62 -14.99 9.32
C VAL A 424 -14.88 -15.03 10.83
N ILE A 425 -15.17 -13.89 11.47
CA ILE A 425 -15.40 -13.82 12.92
C ILE A 425 -16.63 -14.64 13.31
N PHE A 426 -17.71 -14.55 12.53
CA PHE A 426 -18.91 -15.35 12.78
C PHE A 426 -18.65 -16.84 12.55
N LEU A 427 -17.86 -17.21 11.54
CA LEU A 427 -17.46 -18.61 11.33
C LEU A 427 -16.62 -19.14 12.50
N ILE A 428 -15.63 -18.39 12.96
CA ILE A 428 -14.78 -18.76 14.11
C ILE A 428 -15.65 -18.91 15.36
N PHE A 429 -16.54 -17.95 15.62
CA PHE A 429 -17.46 -18.03 16.76
C PHE A 429 -18.35 -19.26 16.67
N PHE A 430 -18.90 -19.57 15.49
CA PHE A 430 -19.69 -20.76 15.28
C PHE A 430 -18.90 -22.05 15.50
N MET A 431 -17.68 -22.16 14.97
CA MET A 431 -16.79 -23.32 15.17
C MET A 431 -16.40 -23.50 16.64
N ALA A 432 -16.15 -22.40 17.35
CA ALA A 432 -15.88 -22.45 18.79
C ALA A 432 -17.11 -22.90 19.56
N LEU A 433 -18.29 -22.37 19.22
CA LEU A 433 -19.54 -22.71 19.89
C LEU A 433 -19.96 -24.16 19.63
N SER A 434 -19.79 -24.67 18.41
CA SER A 434 -20.12 -26.05 18.07
C SER A 434 -19.27 -27.06 18.85
N PHE A 435 -18.03 -26.71 19.19
CA PHE A 435 -17.18 -27.52 20.08
C PHE A 435 -17.78 -27.67 21.50
N TYR A 436 -18.39 -26.62 22.04
CA TYR A 436 -18.99 -26.64 23.39
C TYR A 436 -20.46 -27.10 23.39
N VAL A 437 -21.15 -27.01 22.25
CA VAL A 437 -22.57 -27.34 22.12
C VAL A 437 -22.71 -28.37 20.99
N PRO A 438 -22.60 -29.68 21.28
CA PRO A 438 -22.62 -30.73 20.27
C PRO A 438 -23.91 -30.76 19.43
N SER A 439 -25.03 -30.27 19.95
CA SER A 439 -26.29 -30.15 19.20
C SER A 439 -26.25 -29.13 18.04
N LEU A 440 -25.21 -28.29 17.98
CA LEU A 440 -24.94 -27.38 16.86
C LEU A 440 -24.06 -28.02 15.77
N HIS A 441 -23.65 -29.29 15.93
CA HIS A 441 -23.13 -30.06 14.81
C HIS A 441 -24.27 -30.30 13.82
N LEU A 442 -24.41 -29.39 12.85
CA LEU A 442 -25.27 -29.64 11.71
C LEU A 442 -24.75 -30.89 10.97
N PRO A 443 -25.65 -31.81 10.59
CA PRO A 443 -25.28 -33.14 10.06
C PRO A 443 -24.37 -33.14 8.82
#